data_AF-A0A7L1QN79-F1
#
_entry.id   AF-A0A7L1QN79-F1
#
_cell.length_a   1.000
_cell.length_b   1.000
_cell.length_c   1.000
_cell.angle_alpha   90.00
_cell.angle_beta   90.00
_cell.angle_gamma   90.00
#
_symmetry.space_group_name_H-M   'P 1'
#
loop_
_entity.id
_entity.type
_entity.pdbx_description
1 polymer ?
#
loop_
_entity_poly.entity_id
_entity_poly.type
_entity_poly.pdbx_seq_one_letter_code
_entity_poly.pdbx_strand_id
1 'polypeptide(L)'
;MKAFIVLALCCSFFSSSAVPLAFEFSDCDDPHVFKAVDAALKKYNEDRATGNQFALYVVMEAKRTAGPDPQYYVKYRILESTCAAEENKHWQECHYKVSAEAKTGECTARIHMNDADKTTNISQECKIFSDVSKIRYTVAPCLGCFHHISSDGSEVSDILEKTIQNFNKNSGEPALFKLVEIKEAKRQVVAGWNYIIKYEIEETNCSKDQFQDLTPECKITSRG
;
A
#
# COMPACT_ATOMS: atom_id res chain seq x y z
N MET A 1 64.60 65.56 12.30
CA MET A 1 64.12 64.34 12.98
C MET A 1 62.79 63.95 12.33
N LYS A 2 62.69 62.73 11.78
CA LYS A 2 61.59 62.28 10.91
C LYS A 2 60.42 61.79 11.76
N ALA A 3 59.20 62.29 11.49
CA ALA A 3 57.98 61.79 12.10
C ALA A 3 57.46 60.57 11.32
N PHE A 4 57.32 59.43 12.00
CA PHE A 4 56.68 58.24 11.44
C PHE A 4 55.18 58.28 11.78
N ILE A 5 54.34 58.41 10.76
CA ILE A 5 52.88 58.26 10.89
C ILE A 5 52.58 56.78 10.73
N VAL A 6 52.09 56.14 11.79
CA VAL A 6 51.62 54.75 11.76
C VAL A 6 50.16 54.75 11.31
N LEU A 7 49.90 54.23 10.11
CA LEU A 7 48.56 54.04 9.57
C LEU A 7 47.98 52.73 10.14
N ALA A 8 47.07 52.80 11.10
CA ALA A 8 46.35 51.64 11.61
C ALA A 8 45.19 51.30 10.67
N LEU A 9 45.38 50.30 9.79
CA LEU A 9 44.29 49.71 9.01
C LEU A 9 43.41 48.84 9.94
N CYS A 10 42.30 49.40 10.39
CA CYS A 10 41.20 48.63 10.97
C CYS A 10 40.56 47.77 9.86
N CYS A 11 41.03 46.54 9.68
CA CYS A 11 40.25 45.51 9.00
C CYS A 11 39.03 45.18 9.87
N SER A 12 37.93 45.90 9.66
CA SER A 12 36.62 45.47 10.10
C SER A 12 36.30 44.16 9.39
N PHE A 13 36.57 43.03 10.06
CA PHE A 13 36.08 41.72 9.68
C PHE A 13 34.55 41.77 9.74
N PHE A 14 33.91 42.13 8.62
CA PHE A 14 32.52 41.79 8.40
C PHE A 14 32.47 40.27 8.22
N SER A 15 32.26 39.56 9.31
CA SER A 15 31.93 38.14 9.28
C SER A 15 30.53 38.03 8.66
N SER A 16 30.45 37.94 7.33
CA SER A 16 29.23 37.53 6.65
C SER A 16 29.00 36.05 6.94
N SER A 17 28.29 35.76 8.03
CA SER A 17 27.74 34.42 8.25
C SER A 17 26.65 34.20 7.20
N ALA A 18 26.86 33.26 6.27
CA ALA A 18 25.80 32.80 5.39
C ALA A 18 24.68 32.18 6.24
N VAL A 19 23.48 32.76 6.20
CA VAL A 19 22.31 32.16 6.82
C VAL A 19 21.92 30.94 5.98
N PRO A 20 21.85 29.73 6.55
CA PRO A 20 21.42 28.56 5.80
C PRO A 20 20.01 28.79 5.27
N LEU A 21 19.77 28.47 3.99
CA LEU A 21 18.43 28.52 3.42
C LEU A 21 17.50 27.59 4.21
N ALA A 22 16.31 28.10 4.54
CA ALA A 22 15.31 27.32 5.25
C ALA A 22 14.74 26.22 4.35
N PHE A 23 14.47 25.06 4.94
CA PHE A 23 13.76 23.97 4.27
C PHE A 23 12.25 24.19 4.36
N GLU A 24 11.59 24.17 3.22
CA GLU A 24 10.14 24.23 3.07
C GLU A 24 9.60 22.85 2.69
N PHE A 25 8.39 22.51 3.14
CA PHE A 25 7.75 21.26 2.75
C PHE A 25 7.50 21.22 1.24
N SER A 26 7.75 20.07 0.64
CA SER A 26 7.47 19.77 -0.76
C SER A 26 6.50 18.61 -0.85
N ASP A 27 5.75 18.55 -1.94
CA ASP A 27 4.96 17.37 -2.27
C ASP A 27 5.89 16.15 -2.44
N CYS A 28 5.50 15.01 -1.86
CA CYS A 28 6.24 13.75 -1.99
C CYS A 28 6.16 13.18 -3.41
N ASP A 29 5.09 13.51 -4.13
CA ASP A 29 4.86 13.08 -5.52
C ASP A 29 5.47 14.06 -6.55
N ASP A 30 6.17 15.10 -6.09
CA ASP A 30 6.87 16.05 -6.96
C ASP A 30 7.97 15.33 -7.79
N PRO A 31 8.00 15.50 -9.12
CA PRO A 31 8.99 14.84 -9.98
C PRO A 31 10.45 15.15 -9.63
N HIS A 32 10.75 16.34 -9.09
CA HIS A 32 12.10 16.70 -8.65
C HIS A 32 12.47 16.02 -7.34
N VAL A 33 11.50 15.85 -6.42
CA VAL A 33 11.67 15.02 -5.23
C VAL A 33 11.96 13.57 -5.63
N PHE A 34 11.20 13.03 -6.59
CA PHE A 34 11.46 11.69 -7.11
C PHE A 34 12.87 11.57 -7.72
N LYS A 35 13.29 12.54 -8.55
CA LYS A 35 14.66 12.59 -9.12
C LYS A 35 15.74 12.61 -8.02
N ALA A 36 15.51 13.31 -6.92
CA ALA A 36 16.45 13.36 -5.79
C ALA A 36 16.51 12.02 -5.04
N VAL A 37 15.36 11.39 -4.80
CA VAL A 37 15.28 10.05 -4.17
C VAL A 37 15.91 8.99 -5.06
N ASP A 38 15.66 9.05 -6.36
CA ASP A 38 16.26 8.17 -7.35
C ASP A 38 17.78 8.23 -7.32
N ALA A 39 18.36 9.44 -7.37
CA ALA A 39 19.80 9.62 -7.28
C ALA A 39 20.38 9.10 -5.95
N ALA A 40 19.70 9.33 -4.83
CA ALA A 40 20.12 8.84 -3.52
C ALA A 40 20.09 7.30 -3.44
N LEU A 41 19.00 6.68 -3.89
CA LEU A 41 18.82 5.23 -3.86
C LEU A 41 19.77 4.52 -4.83
N LYS A 42 19.98 5.07 -6.02
CA LYS A 42 20.96 4.57 -6.98
C LYS A 42 22.35 4.53 -6.35
N LYS A 43 22.80 5.65 -5.78
CA LYS A 43 24.08 5.71 -5.06
C LYS A 43 24.14 4.71 -3.92
N TYR A 44 23.06 4.58 -3.15
CA TYR A 44 23.01 3.61 -2.04
C TYR A 44 23.20 2.17 -2.52
N ASN A 45 22.58 1.79 -3.64
CA ASN A 45 22.75 0.45 -4.22
C ASN A 45 24.14 0.26 -4.83
N GLU A 46 24.73 1.28 -5.47
CA GLU A 46 26.09 1.25 -6.01
C GLU A 46 27.16 1.08 -4.90
N ASP A 47 26.95 1.70 -3.75
CA ASP A 47 27.86 1.60 -2.59
C ASP A 47 27.81 0.21 -1.92
N ARG A 48 26.87 -0.67 -2.31
CA ARG A 48 26.72 -2.02 -1.74
C ARG A 48 27.47 -3.06 -2.56
N ALA A 49 28.42 -3.72 -1.92
CA ALA A 49 29.22 -4.77 -2.54
C ALA A 49 28.52 -6.14 -2.65
N THR A 50 27.50 -6.42 -1.83
CA THR A 50 26.85 -7.74 -1.76
C THR A 50 25.36 -7.69 -1.42
N GLY A 51 24.64 -8.75 -1.82
CA GLY A 51 23.21 -8.95 -1.56
C GLY A 51 22.33 -8.36 -2.64
N ASN A 52 21.03 -8.26 -2.38
CA ASN A 52 20.10 -7.71 -3.36
C ASN A 52 20.06 -6.18 -3.30
N GLN A 53 19.78 -5.55 -4.44
CA GLN A 53 19.44 -4.13 -4.52
C GLN A 53 18.14 -3.84 -3.76
N PHE A 54 17.98 -2.60 -3.33
CA PHE A 54 16.71 -2.09 -2.81
C PHE A 54 15.98 -1.25 -3.85
N ALA A 55 14.65 -1.32 -3.84
CA ALA A 55 13.76 -0.49 -4.64
C ALA A 55 12.94 0.46 -3.75
N LEU A 56 12.59 1.64 -4.25
CA LEU A 56 11.81 2.64 -3.51
C LEU A 56 10.38 2.12 -3.24
N TYR A 57 9.94 2.11 -1.99
CA TYR A 57 8.57 1.77 -1.63
C TYR A 57 7.67 3.01 -1.50
N VAL A 58 8.10 4.01 -0.74
CA VAL A 58 7.33 5.25 -0.54
C VAL A 58 8.22 6.39 -0.05
N VAL A 59 7.92 7.62 -0.47
CA VAL A 59 8.49 8.85 0.09
C VAL A 59 7.57 9.32 1.23
N MET A 60 8.11 9.42 2.44
CA MET A 60 7.35 9.75 3.65
C MET A 60 7.36 11.25 3.96
N GLU A 61 8.44 11.94 3.61
CA GLU A 61 8.62 13.36 3.85
C GLU A 61 9.57 13.94 2.82
N ALA A 62 9.20 15.08 2.23
CA ALA A 62 10.05 15.82 1.33
C ALA A 62 10.09 17.30 1.73
N LYS A 63 11.30 17.87 1.71
CA LYS A 63 11.53 19.30 1.89
C LYS A 63 12.57 19.78 0.90
N ARG A 64 12.48 21.05 0.50
CA ARG A 64 13.49 21.71 -0.34
C ARG A 64 13.82 23.11 0.15
N THR A 65 15.02 23.58 -0.15
CA THR A 65 15.35 25.00 0.03
C THR A 65 14.81 25.83 -1.13
N ALA A 66 14.44 27.09 -0.85
CA ALA A 66 14.07 28.03 -1.90
C ALA A 66 15.29 28.46 -2.74
N GLY A 67 15.07 28.80 -4.02
CA GLY A 67 16.09 29.33 -4.92
C GLY A 67 16.34 28.49 -6.17
N PRO A 68 17.23 28.95 -7.06
CA PRO A 68 17.51 28.30 -8.34
C PRO A 68 18.32 27.00 -8.21
N ASP A 69 18.96 26.77 -7.06
CA ASP A 69 19.79 25.61 -6.77
C ASP A 69 19.32 24.94 -5.46
N PRO A 70 18.18 24.22 -5.50
CA PRO A 70 17.53 23.70 -4.31
C PRO A 70 18.28 22.48 -3.74
N GLN A 71 18.44 22.46 -2.42
CA GLN A 71 18.80 21.28 -1.67
C GLN A 71 17.53 20.54 -1.25
N TYR A 72 17.53 19.22 -1.39
CA TYR A 72 16.43 18.36 -0.99
C TYR A 72 16.77 17.65 0.31
N TYR A 73 15.78 17.55 1.19
CA TYR A 73 15.78 16.66 2.34
C TYR A 73 14.61 15.70 2.18
N VAL A 74 14.90 14.41 2.13
CA VAL A 74 13.90 13.37 1.90
C VAL A 74 14.01 12.28 2.94
N LYS A 75 12.86 11.79 3.40
CA LYS A 75 12.74 10.53 4.13
C LYS A 75 11.92 9.56 3.30
N TYR A 76 12.46 8.38 3.07
CA TYR A 76 11.82 7.38 2.21
C TYR A 76 12.07 5.97 2.71
N ARG A 77 11.19 5.05 2.32
CA ARG A 77 11.31 3.62 2.61
C ARG A 77 11.72 2.86 1.37
N ILE A 78 12.52 1.83 1.57
CA ILE A 78 13.02 0.96 0.51
C ILE A 78 12.76 -0.50 0.86
N LEU A 79 12.52 -1.33 -0.16
CA LEU A 79 12.30 -2.77 -0.02
C LEU A 79 13.33 -3.55 -0.79
N GLU A 80 13.79 -4.66 -0.20
CA GLU A 80 14.71 -5.58 -0.87
C GLU A 80 14.04 -6.09 -2.14
N SER A 81 14.77 -6.01 -3.25
CA SER A 81 14.31 -6.43 -4.56
C SER A 81 14.85 -7.82 -4.91
N THR A 82 14.47 -8.33 -6.08
CA THR A 82 15.00 -9.57 -6.63
C THR A 82 16.30 -9.39 -7.40
N CYS A 83 16.71 -8.16 -7.72
CA CYS A 83 17.97 -7.90 -8.43
C CYS A 83 19.15 -8.01 -7.47
N ALA A 84 20.22 -8.68 -7.90
CA ALA A 84 21.49 -8.67 -7.17
C ALA A 84 22.19 -7.29 -7.29
N ALA A 85 22.99 -6.91 -6.30
CA ALA A 85 23.71 -5.64 -6.28
C ALA A 85 24.68 -5.50 -7.45
N GLU A 86 25.28 -6.62 -7.87
CA GLU A 86 26.19 -6.73 -9.01
C GLU A 86 25.48 -6.67 -10.38
N GLU A 87 24.16 -6.80 -10.43
CA GLU A 87 23.42 -6.63 -11.69
C GLU A 87 23.43 -5.16 -12.09
N ASN A 88 23.82 -4.86 -13.33
CA ASN A 88 23.72 -3.51 -13.91
C ASN A 88 22.27 -3.19 -14.33
N LYS A 89 21.33 -3.32 -13.38
CA LYS A 89 19.92 -2.96 -13.54
C LYS A 89 19.59 -1.77 -12.68
N HIS A 90 18.68 -0.94 -13.19
CA HIS A 90 18.09 0.12 -12.40
C HIS A 90 17.07 -0.47 -11.42
N TRP A 91 16.99 0.08 -10.21
CA TRP A 91 16.08 -0.46 -9.17
C TRP A 91 14.60 -0.45 -9.60
N GLN A 92 14.22 0.44 -10.52
CA GLN A 92 12.86 0.52 -11.09
C GLN A 92 12.49 -0.67 -11.97
N GLU A 93 13.48 -1.41 -12.46
CA GLU A 93 13.30 -2.63 -13.26
C GLU A 93 13.24 -3.89 -12.38
N CYS A 94 13.40 -3.73 -11.07
CA CYS A 94 13.50 -4.83 -10.13
C CYS A 94 12.16 -5.08 -9.43
N HIS A 95 11.76 -6.35 -9.35
CA HIS A 95 10.59 -6.73 -8.59
C HIS A 95 10.90 -6.74 -7.09
N TYR A 96 9.90 -6.38 -6.27
CA TYR A 96 10.02 -6.53 -4.82
C TYR A 96 10.13 -8.01 -4.44
N LYS A 97 10.98 -8.31 -3.45
CA LYS A 97 11.10 -9.64 -2.88
C LYS A 97 9.91 -9.89 -1.94
N VAL A 98 9.11 -10.92 -2.25
CA VAL A 98 7.85 -11.25 -1.55
C VAL A 98 8.07 -12.08 -0.25
N SER A 99 9.31 -12.48 0.03
CA SER A 99 9.63 -13.32 1.20
C SER A 99 9.32 -12.61 2.53
N ALA A 100 8.85 -13.36 3.53
CA ALA A 100 8.75 -12.89 4.91
C ALA A 100 10.12 -12.48 5.51
N GLU A 101 11.20 -12.93 4.89
CA GLU A 101 12.59 -12.59 5.24
C GLU A 101 13.14 -11.39 4.43
N ALA A 102 12.31 -10.76 3.58
CA ALA A 102 12.74 -9.60 2.81
C ALA A 102 13.15 -8.46 3.73
N LYS A 103 14.24 -7.77 3.40
CA LYS A 103 14.68 -6.61 4.18
C LYS A 103 13.91 -5.35 3.77
N THR A 104 13.63 -4.49 4.74
CA THR A 104 13.13 -3.13 4.52
C THR A 104 14.11 -2.11 5.06
N GLY A 105 14.17 -0.93 4.47
CA GLY A 105 14.98 0.19 4.95
C GLY A 105 14.18 1.45 5.14
N GLU A 106 14.55 2.25 6.14
CA GLU A 106 14.16 3.67 6.23
C GLU A 106 15.39 4.54 6.02
N CYS A 107 15.34 5.38 5.00
CA CYS A 107 16.42 6.24 4.59
C CYS A 107 16.08 7.71 4.83
N THR A 108 17.08 8.47 5.24
CA THR A 108 17.05 9.93 5.27
C THR A 108 18.22 10.44 4.42
N ALA A 109 17.94 11.29 3.44
CA ALA A 109 18.96 11.83 2.54
C ALA A 109 18.86 13.34 2.41
N ARG A 110 20.03 13.98 2.30
CA ARG A 110 20.22 15.34 1.84
C ARG A 110 20.90 15.31 0.48
N ILE A 111 20.24 15.88 -0.52
CA ILE A 111 20.70 15.86 -1.90
C ILE A 111 20.82 17.29 -2.40
N HIS A 112 21.97 17.62 -2.95
CA HIS A 112 22.19 18.85 -3.69
C HIS A 112 22.51 18.47 -5.13
N MET A 113 21.62 18.85 -6.05
CA MET A 113 21.75 18.57 -7.48
C MET A 113 22.10 19.87 -8.21
N ASN A 114 23.34 19.98 -8.68
CA ASN A 114 23.76 21.10 -9.51
C ASN A 114 23.64 20.68 -10.98
N ASP A 115 22.59 21.15 -11.66
CA ASP A 115 22.33 20.84 -13.08
C ASP A 115 23.37 21.46 -14.02
N ALA A 116 24.03 22.56 -13.64
CA ALA A 116 25.02 23.26 -14.47
C ALA A 116 26.34 22.46 -14.56
N ASP A 117 26.81 21.95 -13.42
CA ASP A 117 28.04 21.16 -13.33
C ASP A 117 27.79 19.64 -13.43
N LYS A 118 26.52 19.22 -13.55
CA LYS A 118 26.06 17.82 -13.48
C LYS A 118 26.60 17.08 -12.25
N THR A 119 26.84 17.80 -11.16
CA THR A 119 27.32 17.22 -9.91
C THR A 119 26.16 16.98 -8.96
N THR A 120 26.20 15.85 -8.26
CA THR A 120 25.18 15.48 -7.29
C THR A 120 25.86 15.10 -5.98
N ASN A 121 25.69 15.95 -4.97
CA ASN A 121 26.21 15.71 -3.63
C ASN A 121 25.11 15.07 -2.78
N ILE A 122 25.33 13.83 -2.38
CA ILE A 122 24.38 13.04 -1.58
C ILE A 122 25.04 12.68 -0.25
N SER A 123 24.39 13.10 0.83
CA SER A 123 24.62 12.62 2.20
C SER A 123 23.39 11.85 2.64
N GLN A 124 23.53 10.56 2.97
CA GLN A 124 22.40 9.72 3.33
C GLN A 124 22.73 8.72 4.42
N GLU A 125 21.71 8.35 5.19
CA GLU A 125 21.74 7.29 6.18
C GLU A 125 20.50 6.41 5.98
N CYS A 126 20.71 5.09 5.89
CA CYS A 126 19.64 4.10 5.77
C CYS A 126 19.73 3.10 6.91
N LYS A 127 18.61 2.90 7.62
CA LYS A 127 18.45 1.90 8.66
C LYS A 127 17.71 0.70 8.09
N ILE A 128 18.39 -0.45 8.00
CA ILE A 128 17.83 -1.68 7.44
C ILE A 128 17.27 -2.56 8.57
N PHE A 129 16.07 -3.09 8.35
CA PHE A 129 15.34 -3.97 9.23
C PHE A 129 15.05 -5.29 8.49
N SER A 130 15.25 -6.43 9.17
CA SER A 130 14.93 -7.76 8.63
C SER A 130 13.50 -8.22 8.95
N ASP A 131 12.75 -7.40 9.68
CA ASP A 131 11.40 -7.75 10.12
C ASP A 131 10.36 -6.94 9.34
N VAL A 132 9.73 -7.62 8.37
CA VAL A 132 8.66 -7.07 7.53
C VAL A 132 7.38 -6.85 8.32
N SER A 133 7.26 -7.34 9.57
CA SER A 133 6.05 -7.12 10.40
C SER A 133 5.76 -5.64 10.68
N LYS A 134 6.77 -4.76 10.54
CA LYS A 134 6.60 -3.30 10.59
C LYS A 134 5.95 -2.71 9.34
N ILE A 135 6.00 -3.42 8.22
CA ILE A 135 5.22 -3.12 7.03
C ILE A 135 3.94 -3.92 7.18
N ARG A 136 2.93 -3.28 7.77
CA ARG A 136 1.56 -3.75 7.56
C ARG A 136 1.28 -3.61 6.07
N TYR A 137 1.46 -4.69 5.32
CA TYR A 137 0.79 -4.85 4.03
C TYR A 137 -0.70 -4.79 4.33
N THR A 138 -1.26 -3.59 4.34
CA THR A 138 -2.67 -3.41 4.12
C THR A 138 -2.83 -3.72 2.63
N VAL A 139 -2.87 -5.01 2.29
CA VAL A 139 -3.39 -5.41 0.99
C VAL A 139 -4.79 -4.85 0.98
N ALA A 140 -4.98 -3.74 0.26
CA ALA A 140 -6.30 -3.18 0.07
C ALA A 140 -7.14 -4.32 -0.50
N PRO A 141 -8.23 -4.73 0.18
CA PRO A 141 -9.00 -5.86 -0.30
C PRO A 141 -9.48 -5.54 -1.72
N CYS A 142 -9.20 -6.45 -2.66
CA CYS A 142 -9.65 -6.31 -4.05
C CYS A 142 -11.19 -6.34 -4.08
N LEU A 143 -11.87 -5.20 -3.94
CA LEU A 143 -13.33 -5.19 -3.78
C LEU A 143 -14.08 -5.83 -4.96
N GLY A 144 -13.47 -5.87 -6.15
CA GLY A 144 -14.01 -6.54 -7.34
C GLY A 144 -13.80 -8.06 -7.39
N CYS A 145 -13.00 -8.61 -6.48
CA CYS A 145 -12.81 -10.05 -6.31
C CYS A 145 -13.84 -10.60 -5.30
N PHE A 146 -14.19 -11.89 -5.40
CA PHE A 146 -15.03 -12.51 -4.38
C PHE A 146 -14.31 -12.63 -3.04
N HIS A 147 -14.94 -12.12 -1.99
CA HIS A 147 -14.52 -12.30 -0.60
C HIS A 147 -15.56 -13.08 0.16
N HIS A 148 -15.10 -13.91 1.09
CA HIS A 148 -15.98 -14.55 2.05
C HIS A 148 -16.67 -13.50 2.91
N ILE A 149 -17.98 -13.67 3.10
CA ILE A 149 -18.79 -12.88 4.02
C ILE A 149 -19.41 -13.81 5.06
N SER A 150 -19.91 -13.23 6.16
CA SER A 150 -20.61 -14.01 7.18
C SER A 150 -21.88 -14.63 6.60
N SER A 151 -22.05 -15.94 6.79
CA SER A 151 -23.29 -16.65 6.45
C SER A 151 -24.47 -16.19 7.30
N ASP A 152 -24.23 -15.69 8.51
CA ASP A 152 -25.25 -15.21 9.45
C ASP A 152 -25.62 -13.73 9.24
N GLY A 153 -25.10 -13.11 8.18
CA GLY A 153 -25.41 -11.71 7.86
C GLY A 153 -26.85 -11.55 7.38
N SER A 154 -27.55 -10.51 7.84
CA SER A 154 -28.94 -10.23 7.45
C SER A 154 -29.14 -10.18 5.94
N GLU A 155 -28.17 -9.64 5.22
CA GLU A 155 -28.15 -9.59 3.76
C GLU A 155 -28.19 -10.99 3.11
N VAL A 156 -27.45 -11.97 3.64
CA VAL A 156 -27.46 -13.35 3.13
C VAL A 156 -28.80 -14.00 3.43
N SER A 157 -29.36 -13.79 4.63
CA SER A 157 -30.67 -14.30 5.01
C SER A 157 -31.79 -13.76 4.12
N ASP A 158 -31.82 -12.45 3.85
CA ASP A 158 -32.83 -11.81 3.00
C ASP A 158 -32.78 -12.33 1.54
N ILE A 159 -31.57 -12.57 1.02
CA ILE A 159 -31.38 -13.14 -0.32
C ILE A 159 -31.89 -14.59 -0.35
N LEU A 160 -31.53 -15.40 0.64
CA LEU A 160 -31.93 -16.80 0.71
C LEU A 160 -33.44 -16.96 0.90
N GLU A 161 -34.08 -16.14 1.73
CA GLU A 161 -35.53 -16.14 1.90
C GLU A 161 -36.23 -15.95 0.55
N LYS A 162 -35.90 -14.89 -0.18
CA LYS A 162 -36.47 -14.62 -1.51
C LYS A 162 -36.15 -15.72 -2.52
N THR A 163 -34.94 -16.28 -2.46
CA THR A 163 -34.50 -17.34 -3.38
C THR A 163 -35.29 -18.63 -3.14
N ILE A 164 -35.50 -19.01 -1.88
CA ILE A 164 -36.24 -20.21 -1.50
C ILE A 164 -37.74 -20.04 -1.77
N GLN A 165 -38.31 -18.87 -1.47
CA GLN A 165 -39.69 -18.53 -1.85
C GLN A 165 -39.88 -18.65 -3.36
N ASN A 166 -38.96 -18.09 -4.15
CA ASN A 166 -38.99 -18.19 -5.60
C ASN A 166 -38.84 -19.64 -6.10
N PHE A 167 -37.97 -20.44 -5.47
CA PHE A 167 -37.83 -21.86 -5.77
C PHE A 167 -39.14 -22.62 -5.48
N ASN A 168 -39.69 -22.47 -4.28
CA ASN A 168 -40.95 -23.10 -3.89
C ASN A 168 -42.11 -22.70 -4.80
N LYS A 169 -42.17 -21.45 -5.25
CA LYS A 169 -43.24 -21.00 -6.15
C LYS A 169 -43.12 -21.59 -7.56
N ASN A 170 -41.91 -21.70 -8.08
CA ASN A 170 -41.70 -21.96 -9.51
C ASN A 170 -41.11 -23.35 -9.83
N SER A 171 -40.68 -24.11 -8.83
CA SER A 171 -40.19 -25.48 -9.03
C SER A 171 -41.35 -26.44 -9.34
N GLY A 172 -41.05 -27.54 -10.03
CA GLY A 172 -42.01 -28.62 -10.30
C GLY A 172 -42.26 -29.56 -9.12
N GLU A 173 -41.59 -29.34 -7.99
CA GLU A 173 -41.75 -30.18 -6.79
C GLU A 173 -43.12 -29.98 -6.15
N PRO A 174 -43.80 -31.02 -5.65
CA PRO A 174 -45.11 -30.90 -5.00
C PRO A 174 -45.02 -30.34 -3.57
N ALA A 175 -43.89 -30.55 -2.90
CA ALA A 175 -43.64 -30.11 -1.53
C ALA A 175 -42.94 -28.75 -1.48
N LEU A 176 -43.05 -28.09 -0.33
CA LEU A 176 -42.27 -26.90 0.01
C LEU A 176 -40.93 -27.31 0.62
N PHE A 177 -39.88 -26.58 0.29
CA PHE A 177 -38.51 -26.79 0.75
C PHE A 177 -38.08 -25.67 1.68
N LYS A 178 -37.27 -26.01 2.69
CA LYS A 178 -36.75 -25.06 3.68
C LYS A 178 -35.23 -25.12 3.76
N LEU A 179 -34.62 -23.97 4.06
CA LEU A 179 -33.18 -23.87 4.33
C LEU A 179 -32.75 -24.79 5.47
N VAL A 180 -31.68 -25.54 5.26
CA VAL A 180 -31.00 -26.35 6.27
C VAL A 180 -29.70 -25.70 6.70
N GLU A 181 -28.82 -25.44 5.73
CA GLU A 181 -27.47 -24.98 6.01
C GLU A 181 -26.97 -24.04 4.90
N ILE A 182 -26.17 -23.04 5.30
CA ILE A 182 -25.40 -22.19 4.39
C ILE A 182 -23.95 -22.67 4.42
N LYS A 183 -23.49 -23.26 3.31
CA LYS A 183 -22.15 -23.83 3.18
C LYS A 183 -21.10 -22.77 2.84
N GLU A 184 -21.48 -21.75 2.09
CA GLU A 184 -20.56 -20.69 1.67
C GLU A 184 -21.33 -19.43 1.30
N ALA A 185 -20.84 -18.26 1.69
CA ALA A 185 -21.32 -16.98 1.21
C ALA A 185 -20.12 -16.10 0.79
N LYS A 186 -20.20 -15.57 -0.43
CA LYS A 186 -19.19 -14.69 -1.04
C LYS A 186 -19.83 -13.48 -1.67
N ARG A 187 -19.15 -12.34 -1.64
CA ARG A 187 -19.59 -11.09 -2.26
C ARG A 187 -18.46 -10.42 -3.02
N GLN A 188 -18.80 -9.75 -4.11
CA GLN A 188 -17.92 -8.84 -4.86
C GLN A 188 -18.65 -7.58 -5.29
N VAL A 189 -17.89 -6.53 -5.58
CA VAL A 189 -18.36 -5.29 -6.22
C VAL A 189 -18.27 -5.41 -7.74
N VAL A 190 -19.37 -5.11 -8.43
CA VAL A 190 -19.47 -4.95 -9.89
C VAL A 190 -20.26 -3.65 -10.19
N ALA A 191 -21.28 -3.67 -11.05
CA ALA A 191 -22.31 -2.63 -11.13
C ALA A 191 -23.34 -2.79 -9.99
N GLY A 192 -22.88 -2.74 -8.74
CA GLY A 192 -23.62 -3.13 -7.54
C GLY A 192 -22.96 -4.31 -6.82
N TRP A 193 -23.72 -5.02 -6.00
CA TRP A 193 -23.23 -6.20 -5.29
C TRP A 193 -23.59 -7.48 -6.04
N ASN A 194 -22.61 -8.38 -6.18
CA ASN A 194 -22.83 -9.73 -6.70
C ASN A 194 -22.50 -10.76 -5.62
N TYR A 195 -23.38 -11.75 -5.44
CA TYR A 195 -23.30 -12.77 -4.38
C TYR A 195 -23.15 -14.17 -4.98
N ILE A 196 -22.29 -14.98 -4.37
CA ILE A 196 -22.30 -16.44 -4.56
C ILE A 196 -22.62 -17.04 -3.21
N ILE A 197 -23.76 -17.71 -3.11
CA ILE A 197 -24.19 -18.39 -1.90
C ILE A 197 -24.42 -19.86 -2.23
N LYS A 198 -23.73 -20.75 -1.51
CA LYS A 198 -23.97 -22.19 -1.56
C LYS A 198 -24.73 -22.58 -0.31
N TYR A 199 -25.86 -23.24 -0.50
CA TYR A 199 -26.77 -23.58 0.57
C TYR A 199 -27.46 -24.92 0.27
N GLU A 200 -28.02 -25.51 1.31
CA GLU A 200 -28.78 -26.75 1.28
C GLU A 200 -30.21 -26.50 1.70
N ILE A 201 -31.14 -27.07 0.95
CA ILE A 201 -32.58 -27.05 1.25
C ILE A 201 -33.09 -28.48 1.30
N GLU A 202 -34.05 -28.72 2.20
CA GLU A 202 -34.69 -30.02 2.34
C GLU A 202 -36.21 -29.88 2.27
N GLU A 203 -36.84 -30.97 1.85
CA GLU A 203 -38.28 -31.10 1.76
C GLU A 203 -38.94 -30.95 3.14
N THR A 204 -40.12 -30.35 3.17
CA THR A 204 -40.93 -30.22 4.38
C THR A 204 -42.20 -31.05 4.28
N ASN A 205 -42.90 -31.19 5.41
CA ASN A 205 -44.23 -31.79 5.47
C ASN A 205 -45.35 -30.95 4.81
N CYS A 206 -45.04 -29.78 4.25
CA CYS A 206 -46.03 -28.90 3.60
C CYS A 206 -46.09 -29.14 2.09
N SER A 207 -47.29 -29.31 1.55
CA SER A 207 -47.55 -29.36 0.10
C SER A 207 -47.94 -27.98 -0.45
N LYS A 208 -47.58 -27.71 -1.71
CA LYS A 208 -47.97 -26.49 -2.44
C LYS A 208 -49.48 -26.36 -2.64
N ASP A 209 -50.22 -27.47 -2.63
CA ASP A 209 -51.69 -27.46 -2.74
C ASP A 209 -52.36 -26.91 -1.48
N GLN A 210 -51.71 -27.09 -0.33
CA GLN A 210 -52.22 -26.69 0.98
C GLN A 210 -51.66 -25.35 1.43
N PHE A 211 -50.42 -25.04 1.06
CA PHE A 211 -49.69 -23.86 1.49
C PHE A 211 -49.11 -23.11 0.29
N GLN A 212 -49.43 -21.82 0.19
CA GLN A 212 -48.87 -20.95 -0.86
C GLN A 212 -47.39 -20.63 -0.64
N ASP A 213 -46.92 -20.69 0.61
CA ASP A 213 -45.54 -20.45 1.01
C ASP A 213 -45.22 -21.14 2.35
N LEU A 214 -43.95 -21.13 2.75
CA LEU A 214 -43.48 -21.66 4.03
C LEU A 214 -44.16 -20.96 5.20
N THR A 215 -44.73 -21.75 6.09
CA THR A 215 -45.29 -21.29 7.37
C THR A 215 -44.46 -21.86 8.54
N PRO A 216 -44.65 -21.35 9.77
CA PRO A 216 -43.99 -21.91 10.96
C PRO A 216 -44.28 -23.40 11.19
N GLU A 217 -45.38 -23.91 10.65
CA GLU A 217 -45.80 -25.32 10.73
C GLU A 217 -45.04 -26.24 9.78
N CYS A 218 -44.42 -25.68 8.73
CA CYS A 218 -43.61 -26.45 7.78
C CYS A 218 -42.28 -26.87 8.43
N LYS A 219 -42.21 -28.15 8.78
CA LYS A 219 -41.05 -28.82 9.36
C LYS A 219 -40.39 -29.69 8.30
N ILE A 220 -39.07 -29.70 8.31
CA ILE A 220 -38.27 -30.60 7.49
C ILE A 220 -38.69 -32.04 7.81
N THR A 221 -39.00 -32.81 6.78
CA THR A 221 -39.24 -34.24 6.92
C THR A 221 -37.89 -34.92 7.09
N SER A 222 -37.57 -35.32 8.32
CA SER A 222 -36.32 -36.05 8.61
C SER A 222 -36.20 -37.26 7.67
N ARG A 223 -35.13 -37.31 6.88
CA ARG A 223 -34.67 -38.58 6.31
C ARG A 223 -34.31 -39.47 7.49
N GLY A 224 -35.01 -40.60 7.63
CA GLY A 224 -34.61 -41.65 8.55
C GLY A 224 -33.19 -42.15 8.27
#